data_AF-A0A416WDZ5-F1
#
_entry.id   AF-A0A416WDZ5-F1
#
_cell.length_a   1.000
_cell.length_b   1.000
_cell.length_c   1.000
_cell.angle_alpha   90.00
_cell.angle_beta   90.00
_cell.angle_gamma   90.00
#
_symmetry.space_group_name_H-M   'P 1'
#
loop_
_entity.id
_entity.type
_entity.pdbx_description
1 polymer ?
#
loop_
_entity_poly.entity_id
_entity_poly.type
_entity_poly.pdbx_seq_one_letter_code
_entity_poly.pdbx_strand_id
1 'polypeptide(L)'
;MKKIYRLLLLVTIMPVFAGCDNWLDVSPKTEVKETDLFSKESGFKTALLGAYIEMISPDLYGGNLTMGFMDVLAQYYNITSEESTYMPASTYDYEHADVKPIVSKIWSNMYSIIANLNNLLWNLEQRKELFTADNYSIIKGEALGLRAYLHFDLLRMYAPSYALGGDALGIPYVDKVTNVPFPQLTVKQVAENCIQDLLAAEALLKETDPIGPAFKNYSENYTNSGQDNAEYDEDGGFLRYRRERMNYYAVTTSLARIYLFLGNKGEAYKWAELAVNTPRCSSTSYVFSLYSDKLADYSDYYFNPGLDKGEQLIVPEERKNAIYETDKYGSIDNRWKEWFHEYPNSSTEYVAKYMKAADGKRPVNVSLIRGCEAYYIAAEAATEESEAFLRLNRVRQAFGISSSYDLKEEVNDLDAELYTEYRKSFVGEGQLFYYMKRKNFTSIEGVLEGNFPGLYTFPLPDTEIEFGNIANRNE
;
A
#
# COMPACT_ATOMS: atom_id res chain seq x y z
N MET A 1 -26.39 37.63 89.62
CA MET A 1 -25.86 36.28 89.89
C MET A 1 -27.01 35.27 89.86
N LYS A 2 -26.81 34.13 89.17
CA LYS A 2 -27.61 32.86 89.19
C LYS A 2 -29.00 32.91 88.52
N LYS A 3 -29.21 32.22 87.38
CA LYS A 3 -29.65 30.80 87.17
C LYS A 3 -31.19 30.72 86.96
N ILE A 4 -31.85 29.89 86.15
CA ILE A 4 -31.60 29.15 84.90
C ILE A 4 -32.98 28.64 84.35
N TYR A 5 -33.03 28.24 83.05
CA TYR A 5 -33.92 27.26 82.37
C TYR A 5 -35.13 27.73 81.54
N ARG A 6 -35.12 27.37 80.24
CA ARG A 6 -36.11 26.53 79.49
C ARG A 6 -35.64 26.44 78.02
N LEU A 7 -35.05 25.31 77.61
CA LEU A 7 -35.68 24.22 76.84
C LEU A 7 -36.18 24.67 75.45
N LEU A 8 -35.43 24.34 74.40
CA LEU A 8 -35.97 24.20 73.06
C LEU A 8 -35.18 23.13 72.28
N LEU A 9 -35.95 22.12 71.90
CA LEU A 9 -35.61 20.91 71.16
C LEU A 9 -35.07 21.30 69.77
N LEU A 10 -33.83 20.94 69.45
CA LEU A 10 -33.27 21.08 68.10
C LEU A 10 -33.06 19.69 67.53
N VAL A 11 -33.95 19.34 66.61
CA VAL A 11 -33.95 18.11 65.81
C VAL A 11 -32.64 18.04 65.03
N THR A 12 -31.81 17.06 65.36
CA THR A 12 -30.65 16.67 64.55
C THR A 12 -31.15 15.96 63.29
N ILE A 13 -31.18 16.70 62.17
CA ILE A 13 -31.36 16.12 60.84
C ILE A 13 -30.05 15.41 60.49
N MET A 14 -30.10 14.08 60.46
CA MET A 14 -29.04 13.20 59.97
C MET A 14 -29.10 13.23 58.43
N PRO A 15 -28.05 13.68 57.70
CA PRO A 15 -28.05 13.58 56.26
C PRO A 15 -27.86 12.10 55.89
N VAL A 16 -28.92 11.50 55.36
CA VAL A 16 -28.86 10.20 54.70
C VAL A 16 -28.08 10.40 53.42
N PHE A 17 -26.85 9.88 53.37
CA PHE A 17 -26.17 9.65 52.11
C PHE A 17 -26.96 8.60 51.33
N ALA A 18 -27.81 9.06 50.40
CA ALA A 18 -28.26 8.21 49.32
C ALA A 18 -27.03 7.92 48.44
N GLY A 19 -26.53 6.69 48.52
CA GLY A 19 -25.57 6.18 47.54
C GLY A 19 -26.19 6.25 46.15
N CYS A 20 -25.57 7.01 45.26
CA CYS A 20 -25.81 6.88 43.83
C CYS A 20 -25.15 5.57 43.37
N ASP A 21 -25.89 4.47 43.47
CA ASP A 21 -25.43 3.13 43.04
C ASP A 21 -25.38 2.91 41.52
N ASN A 22 -25.41 3.97 40.69
CA ASN A 22 -25.35 3.83 39.21
C ASN A 22 -24.28 4.74 38.56
N TRP A 23 -23.15 4.99 39.21
CA TRP A 23 -22.03 5.75 38.62
C TRP A 23 -20.81 4.89 38.22
N LEU A 24 -20.92 3.55 38.31
CA LEU A 24 -19.84 2.63 37.95
C LEU A 24 -20.29 1.52 37.01
N ASP A 25 -21.19 1.83 36.08
CA ASP A 25 -21.45 0.95 34.93
C ASP A 25 -21.67 1.78 33.65
N VAL A 26 -20.72 2.66 33.38
CA VAL A 26 -20.61 3.27 32.05
C VAL A 26 -19.70 2.36 31.26
N SER A 27 -20.26 1.33 30.62
CA SER A 27 -19.53 0.60 29.57
C SER A 27 -18.98 1.64 28.59
N PRO A 28 -17.69 1.62 28.24
CA PRO A 28 -17.12 2.61 27.34
C PRO A 28 -17.97 2.69 26.08
N LYS A 29 -18.43 3.89 25.70
CA LYS A 29 -19.23 4.07 24.47
C LYS A 29 -18.56 3.45 23.23
N THR A 30 -17.24 3.31 23.25
CA THR A 30 -16.43 2.63 22.24
C THR A 30 -16.66 1.12 22.22
N GLU A 31 -16.70 0.47 23.39
CA GLU A 31 -16.92 -0.98 23.52
C GLU A 31 -18.35 -1.35 23.12
N VAL A 32 -19.34 -0.54 23.50
CA VAL A 32 -20.75 -0.72 23.08
C VAL A 32 -20.89 -0.56 21.56
N LYS A 33 -20.24 0.45 20.97
CA LYS A 33 -20.22 0.65 19.50
C LYS A 33 -19.54 -0.51 18.76
N GLU A 34 -18.48 -1.07 19.33
CA GLU A 34 -17.79 -2.22 18.76
C GLU A 34 -18.66 -3.48 18.82
N THR A 35 -19.28 -3.76 19.98
CA THR A 35 -20.20 -4.89 20.11
C THR A 35 -21.41 -4.77 19.18
N ASP A 36 -21.91 -3.55 18.97
CA ASP A 36 -23.00 -3.27 18.05
C ASP A 36 -22.56 -3.45 16.59
N LEU A 37 -21.36 -2.96 16.24
CA LEU A 37 -20.78 -3.10 14.91
C LEU A 37 -20.65 -4.58 14.55
N PHE A 38 -20.00 -5.39 15.39
CA PHE A 38 -19.76 -6.81 15.13
C PHE A 38 -20.92 -7.75 15.50
N SER A 39 -22.12 -7.20 15.72
CA SER A 39 -23.33 -8.00 15.99
C SER A 39 -23.89 -8.69 14.74
N LYS A 40 -23.47 -8.29 13.53
CA LYS A 40 -23.95 -8.80 12.24
C LYS A 40 -22.83 -8.84 11.19
N GLU A 41 -22.99 -9.73 10.21
CA GLU A 41 -22.05 -9.89 9.08
C GLU A 41 -21.73 -8.56 8.36
N SER A 42 -22.73 -7.69 8.16
CA SER A 42 -22.55 -6.37 7.51
C SER A 42 -21.58 -5.45 8.25
N GLY A 43 -21.44 -5.61 9.57
CA GLY A 43 -20.50 -4.83 10.36
C GLY A 43 -19.04 -5.22 10.10
N PHE A 44 -18.77 -6.51 9.89
CA PHE A 44 -17.45 -6.99 9.48
C PHE A 44 -17.05 -6.45 8.11
N LYS A 45 -17.99 -6.43 7.16
CA LYS A 45 -17.79 -5.80 5.84
C LYS A 45 -17.51 -4.31 5.97
N THR A 46 -18.26 -3.62 6.81
CA THR A 46 -18.07 -2.19 7.09
C THR A 46 -16.68 -1.92 7.67
N ALA A 47 -16.25 -2.71 8.64
CA ALA A 47 -14.93 -2.57 9.25
C ALA A 47 -13.79 -2.82 8.25
N LEU A 48 -13.91 -3.85 7.40
CA LEU A 48 -12.94 -4.13 6.34
C LEU A 48 -12.87 -3.00 5.30
N LEU A 49 -14.02 -2.49 4.84
CA LEU A 49 -14.09 -1.34 3.93
C LEU A 49 -13.52 -0.07 4.56
N GLY A 50 -13.69 0.11 5.87
CA GLY A 50 -13.05 1.19 6.64
C GLY A 50 -11.52 1.16 6.52
N ALA A 51 -10.90 -0.02 6.62
CA ALA A 51 -9.45 -0.17 6.42
C ALA A 51 -9.01 0.27 5.02
N TYR A 52 -9.74 -0.11 3.96
CA TYR A 52 -9.44 0.35 2.59
C TYR A 52 -9.59 1.87 2.43
N ILE A 53 -10.60 2.48 3.08
CA ILE A 53 -10.81 3.94 3.07
C ILE A 53 -9.66 4.66 3.81
N GLU A 54 -9.13 4.10 4.89
CA GLU A 54 -7.98 4.67 5.58
C GLU A 54 -6.70 4.57 4.73
N MET A 55 -6.51 3.46 4.01
CA MET A 55 -5.37 3.26 3.11
C MET A 55 -5.32 4.32 1.99
N ILE A 56 -6.47 4.80 1.50
CA ILE A 56 -6.53 5.77 0.39
C ILE A 56 -6.31 7.23 0.82
N SER A 57 -5.96 7.47 2.09
CA SER A 57 -5.55 8.80 2.57
C SER A 57 -4.38 9.37 1.74
N PRO A 58 -4.33 10.70 1.50
CA PRO A 58 -3.18 11.36 0.88
C PRO A 58 -1.86 11.14 1.64
N ASP A 59 -1.93 10.93 2.97
CA ASP A 59 -0.76 10.60 3.80
C ASP A 59 -0.20 9.20 3.48
N LEU A 60 -0.97 8.34 2.79
CA LEU A 60 -0.62 6.97 2.40
C LEU A 60 -0.73 6.78 0.87
N TYR A 61 -1.47 5.77 0.40
CA TYR A 61 -1.51 5.37 -1.01
C TYR A 61 -2.23 6.39 -1.90
N GLY A 62 -3.09 7.25 -1.33
CA GLY A 62 -3.74 8.33 -2.07
C GLY A 62 -2.79 9.42 -2.55
N GLY A 63 -1.54 9.46 -2.07
CA GLY A 63 -0.57 10.49 -2.43
C GLY A 63 0.87 10.10 -2.11
N ASN A 64 1.28 10.24 -0.84
CA ASN A 64 2.70 10.11 -0.44
C ASN A 64 3.34 8.77 -0.81
N LEU A 65 2.62 7.65 -0.72
CA LEU A 65 3.13 6.32 -1.07
C LEU A 65 3.03 5.98 -2.56
N THR A 66 2.55 6.91 -3.40
CA THR A 66 2.39 6.72 -4.84
C THR A 66 3.00 7.89 -5.63
N MET A 67 2.21 8.91 -5.98
CA MET A 67 2.60 9.98 -6.91
C MET A 67 3.33 11.16 -6.25
N GLY A 68 3.40 11.19 -4.92
CA GLY A 68 4.06 12.25 -4.16
C GLY A 68 5.44 11.84 -3.68
N PHE A 69 5.58 11.75 -2.36
CA PHE A 69 6.84 11.55 -1.64
C PHE A 69 7.71 10.39 -2.16
N MET A 70 7.14 9.19 -2.36
CA MET A 70 7.92 8.03 -2.82
C MET A 70 8.53 8.22 -4.22
N ASP A 71 7.86 8.94 -5.11
CA ASP A 71 8.34 9.21 -6.47
C ASP A 71 9.34 10.38 -6.52
N VAL A 72 9.24 11.33 -5.58
CA VAL A 72 10.32 12.30 -5.30
C VAL A 72 11.59 11.56 -4.88
N LEU A 73 11.47 10.62 -3.92
CA LEU A 73 12.60 9.78 -3.50
C LEU A 73 13.10 8.85 -4.61
N ALA A 74 12.26 8.52 -5.59
CA ALA A 74 12.67 7.75 -6.76
C ALA A 74 13.34 8.59 -7.85
N GLN A 75 13.46 9.91 -7.65
CA GLN A 75 14.06 10.87 -8.58
C GLN A 75 13.36 10.95 -9.95
N TYR A 76 12.04 10.66 -10.00
CA TYR A 76 11.26 10.94 -11.20
C TYR A 76 11.10 12.45 -11.42
N TYR A 77 10.86 13.19 -10.35
CA TYR A 77 10.59 14.62 -10.42
C TYR A 77 11.85 15.47 -10.30
N ASN A 78 11.83 16.63 -10.93
CA ASN A 78 12.88 17.64 -10.75
C ASN A 78 12.33 18.75 -9.86
N ILE A 79 12.88 18.89 -8.66
CA ILE A 79 12.51 19.96 -7.74
C ILE A 79 13.37 21.18 -8.08
N THR A 80 12.74 22.20 -8.67
CA THR A 80 13.45 23.36 -9.25
C THR A 80 13.56 24.56 -8.32
N SER A 81 12.83 24.56 -7.20
CA SER A 81 12.82 25.63 -6.21
C SER A 81 13.40 25.14 -4.89
N GLU A 82 14.40 25.86 -4.38
CA GLU A 82 14.94 25.62 -3.02
C GLU A 82 13.89 25.89 -1.93
N GLU A 83 12.85 26.67 -2.23
CA GLU A 83 11.73 26.95 -1.31
C GLU A 83 10.70 25.81 -1.26
N SER A 84 10.81 24.79 -2.13
CA SER A 84 9.83 23.69 -2.15
C SER A 84 9.91 22.81 -0.91
N THR A 85 8.75 22.42 -0.38
CA THR A 85 8.63 21.44 0.72
C THR A 85 9.18 20.05 0.36
N TYR A 86 9.31 19.73 -0.93
CA TYR A 86 9.90 18.48 -1.41
C TYR A 86 11.41 18.56 -1.67
N MET A 87 12.02 19.75 -1.58
CA MET A 87 13.47 19.90 -1.77
C MET A 87 14.27 19.00 -0.80
N PRO A 88 14.00 19.01 0.52
CA PRO A 88 14.73 18.14 1.46
C PRO A 88 14.49 16.65 1.19
N ALA A 89 13.30 16.28 0.71
CA ALA A 89 13.00 14.90 0.32
C ALA A 89 13.86 14.46 -0.89
N SER A 90 14.03 15.33 -1.89
CA SER A 90 14.84 15.02 -3.08
C SER A 90 16.32 14.76 -2.77
N THR A 91 16.81 15.25 -1.63
CA THR A 91 18.17 15.03 -1.11
C THR A 91 18.22 14.06 0.08
N TYR A 92 17.11 13.37 0.38
CA TYR A 92 17.00 12.36 1.44
C TYR A 92 17.22 12.91 2.87
N ASP A 93 16.96 14.20 3.10
CA ASP A 93 16.98 14.79 4.44
C ASP A 93 15.66 14.52 5.17
N TYR A 94 15.55 13.32 5.74
CA TYR A 94 14.36 12.87 6.46
C TYR A 94 14.12 13.57 7.80
N GLU A 95 15.15 14.21 8.37
CA GLU A 95 15.04 14.93 9.64
C GLU A 95 14.59 16.38 9.45
N HIS A 96 14.53 16.86 8.20
CA HIS A 96 14.00 18.18 7.89
C HIS A 96 12.56 18.34 8.36
N ALA A 97 12.21 19.55 8.82
CA ALA A 97 10.90 19.85 9.42
C ALA A 97 9.70 19.57 8.48
N ASP A 98 9.90 19.64 7.16
CA ASP A 98 8.87 19.35 6.17
C ASP A 98 8.70 17.84 5.88
N VAL A 99 9.77 17.06 6.05
CA VAL A 99 9.80 15.63 5.69
C VAL A 99 9.51 14.73 6.88
N LYS A 100 10.06 15.06 8.05
CA LYS A 100 9.89 14.29 9.28
C LYS A 100 8.42 13.99 9.63
N PRO A 101 7.46 14.93 9.45
CA PRO A 101 6.04 14.64 9.65
C PRO A 101 5.45 13.64 8.66
N ILE A 102 5.89 13.66 7.38
CA ILE A 102 5.44 12.71 6.36
C ILE A 102 5.85 11.29 6.78
N VAL A 103 7.13 11.11 7.09
CA VAL A 103 7.68 9.82 7.57
C VAL A 103 6.99 9.38 8.86
N SER A 104 6.71 10.28 9.80
CA SER A 104 6.04 9.89 11.05
C SER A 104 4.59 9.46 10.84
N LYS A 105 3.84 10.16 9.97
CA LYS A 105 2.44 9.86 9.67
C LYS A 105 2.25 8.56 8.91
N ILE A 106 3.16 8.23 7.98
CA ILE A 106 3.12 6.95 7.26
C ILE A 106 3.15 5.80 8.27
N TRP A 107 4.09 5.84 9.22
CA TRP A 107 4.21 4.86 10.30
C TRP A 107 2.92 4.75 11.12
N SER A 108 2.47 5.85 11.70
CA SER A 108 1.33 5.84 12.62
C SER A 108 0.03 5.42 11.93
N ASN A 109 -0.20 5.88 10.70
CA ASN A 109 -1.43 5.57 9.96
C ASN A 109 -1.45 4.09 9.54
N MET A 110 -0.32 3.53 9.09
CA MET A 110 -0.24 2.10 8.75
C MET A 110 -0.47 1.21 9.98
N TYR A 111 0.15 1.51 11.12
CA TYR A 111 -0.08 0.75 12.36
C TYR A 111 -1.52 0.92 12.90
N SER A 112 -2.15 2.07 12.69
CA SER A 112 -3.57 2.27 12.99
C SER A 112 -4.47 1.34 12.16
N ILE A 113 -4.22 1.25 10.84
CA ILE A 113 -4.98 0.34 9.96
C ILE A 113 -4.73 -1.12 10.36
N ILE A 114 -3.49 -1.49 10.68
CA ILE A 114 -3.15 -2.82 11.20
C ILE A 114 -3.91 -3.13 12.49
N ALA A 115 -4.03 -2.17 13.41
CA ALA A 115 -4.80 -2.34 14.64
C ALA A 115 -6.30 -2.57 14.35
N ASN A 116 -6.87 -1.84 13.39
CA ASN A 116 -8.25 -2.02 12.93
C ASN A 116 -8.46 -3.41 12.30
N LEU A 117 -7.51 -3.89 11.49
CA LEU A 117 -7.54 -5.24 10.91
C LEU A 117 -7.42 -6.32 11.99
N ASN A 118 -6.57 -6.13 12.99
CA ASN A 118 -6.44 -7.06 14.12
C ASN A 118 -7.72 -7.13 14.96
N ASN A 119 -8.39 -6.00 15.17
CA ASN A 119 -9.68 -5.95 15.86
C ASN A 119 -10.77 -6.68 15.05
N LEU A 120 -10.81 -6.46 13.73
CA LEU A 120 -11.69 -7.18 12.81
C LEU A 120 -11.44 -8.70 12.89
N LEU A 121 -10.19 -9.14 12.76
CA LEU A 121 -9.81 -10.55 12.80
C LEU A 121 -10.18 -11.19 14.15
N TRP A 122 -9.92 -10.50 15.27
CA TRP A 122 -10.25 -11.00 16.59
C TRP A 122 -11.76 -11.22 16.74
N ASN A 123 -12.59 -10.23 16.39
CA ASN A 123 -14.05 -10.36 16.45
C ASN A 123 -14.57 -11.42 15.48
N LEU A 124 -13.95 -11.58 14.31
CA LEU A 124 -14.36 -12.53 13.28
C LEU A 124 -14.16 -13.97 13.75
N GLU A 125 -13.08 -14.26 14.48
CA GLU A 125 -12.86 -15.59 15.08
C GLU A 125 -13.90 -15.93 16.17
N GLN A 126 -14.42 -14.93 16.89
CA GLN A 126 -15.38 -15.18 17.98
C GLN A 126 -16.81 -15.39 17.49
N ARG A 127 -17.13 -15.03 16.24
CA ARG A 127 -18.51 -14.95 15.74
C ARG A 127 -18.71 -15.60 14.38
N LYS A 128 -18.02 -16.71 14.13
CA LYS A 128 -18.06 -17.44 12.85
C LYS A 128 -19.49 -17.83 12.44
N GLU A 129 -20.38 -18.08 13.41
CA GLU A 129 -21.78 -18.42 13.21
C GLU A 129 -22.62 -17.31 12.57
N LEU A 130 -22.15 -16.05 12.58
CA LEU A 130 -22.86 -14.93 11.96
C LEU A 130 -22.72 -14.86 10.44
N PHE A 131 -21.80 -15.63 9.87
CA PHE A 131 -21.45 -15.55 8.46
C PHE A 131 -22.20 -16.59 7.64
N THR A 132 -22.61 -16.15 6.45
CA THR A 132 -23.24 -17.00 5.44
C THR A 132 -22.31 -17.19 4.24
N ALA A 133 -22.54 -18.26 3.47
CA ALA A 133 -21.71 -18.63 2.33
C ALA A 133 -20.20 -18.65 2.67
N ASP A 134 -19.37 -18.13 1.76
CA ASP A 134 -17.92 -18.09 1.91
C ASP A 134 -17.39 -16.77 2.51
N ASN A 135 -18.27 -15.86 2.93
CA ASN A 135 -17.89 -14.51 3.36
C ASN A 135 -16.95 -14.49 4.57
N TYR A 136 -17.06 -15.45 5.49
CA TYR A 136 -16.10 -15.60 6.58
C TYR A 136 -14.66 -15.76 6.04
N SER A 137 -14.48 -16.69 5.09
CA SER A 137 -13.18 -17.00 4.50
C SER A 137 -12.65 -15.85 3.66
N ILE A 138 -13.53 -15.19 2.90
CA ILE A 138 -13.18 -14.04 2.06
C ILE A 138 -12.71 -12.88 2.97
N ILE A 139 -13.52 -12.46 3.93
CA ILE A 139 -13.19 -11.33 4.82
C ILE A 139 -11.90 -11.62 5.62
N LYS A 140 -11.75 -12.85 6.14
CA LYS A 140 -10.53 -13.25 6.85
C LYS A 140 -9.30 -13.25 5.93
N GLY A 141 -9.42 -13.80 4.72
CA GLY A 141 -8.35 -13.82 3.73
C GLY A 141 -7.93 -12.42 3.30
N GLU A 142 -8.88 -11.53 3.03
CA GLU A 142 -8.59 -10.13 2.72
C GLU A 142 -7.86 -9.43 3.88
N ALA A 143 -8.36 -9.56 5.11
CA ALA A 143 -7.80 -8.89 6.27
C ALA A 143 -6.38 -9.38 6.61
N LEU A 144 -6.11 -10.69 6.52
CA LEU A 144 -4.77 -11.26 6.68
C LEU A 144 -3.82 -10.76 5.58
N GLY A 145 -4.28 -10.77 4.33
CA GLY A 145 -3.48 -10.28 3.19
C GLY A 145 -3.13 -8.80 3.33
N LEU A 146 -4.08 -7.95 3.73
CA LEU A 146 -3.84 -6.54 4.00
C LEU A 146 -2.88 -6.32 5.17
N ARG A 147 -3.03 -7.08 6.27
CA ARG A 147 -2.14 -6.97 7.43
C ARG A 147 -0.70 -7.28 7.03
N ALA A 148 -0.47 -8.34 6.27
CA ALA A 148 0.85 -8.68 5.76
C ALA A 148 1.38 -7.62 4.78
N TYR A 149 0.54 -7.13 3.86
CA TYR A 149 0.91 -6.11 2.88
C TYR A 149 1.40 -4.82 3.56
N LEU A 150 0.66 -4.32 4.56
CA LEU A 150 1.01 -3.11 5.30
C LEU A 150 2.28 -3.28 6.13
N HIS A 151 2.45 -4.41 6.83
CA HIS A 151 3.69 -4.69 7.55
C HIS A 151 4.89 -4.80 6.62
N PHE A 152 4.72 -5.37 5.42
CA PHE A 152 5.81 -5.48 4.46
C PHE A 152 6.21 -4.12 3.89
N ASP A 153 5.27 -3.21 3.64
CA ASP A 153 5.58 -1.84 3.22
C ASP A 153 6.28 -1.06 4.34
N LEU A 154 5.81 -1.18 5.59
CA LEU A 154 6.53 -0.67 6.76
C LEU A 154 7.94 -1.23 6.84
N LEU A 155 8.13 -2.54 6.66
CA LEU A 155 9.44 -3.16 6.71
C LEU A 155 10.37 -2.59 5.64
N ARG A 156 9.87 -2.44 4.40
CA ARG A 156 10.65 -1.93 3.29
C ARG A 156 10.96 -0.44 3.40
N MET A 157 10.18 0.35 4.13
CA MET A 157 10.48 1.76 4.39
C MET A 157 11.41 1.95 5.58
N TYR A 158 11.08 1.33 6.71
CA TYR A 158 11.72 1.53 8.01
C TYR A 158 12.65 0.39 8.41
N ALA A 159 13.21 -0.38 7.47
CA ALA A 159 14.31 -1.27 7.81
C ALA A 159 15.32 -1.39 6.68
N PRO A 160 16.57 -1.82 6.97
CA PRO A 160 17.55 -2.10 5.93
C PRO A 160 17.02 -3.10 4.91
N SER A 161 17.61 -3.09 3.71
CA SER A 161 17.34 -4.16 2.75
C SER A 161 17.77 -5.52 3.33
N TYR A 162 17.06 -6.59 2.98
CA TYR A 162 17.40 -7.93 3.45
C TYR A 162 18.85 -8.33 3.13
N ALA A 163 19.32 -7.95 1.93
CA ALA A 163 20.67 -8.26 1.48
C ALA A 163 21.78 -7.57 2.32
N LEU A 164 21.49 -6.46 3.00
CA LEU A 164 22.46 -5.75 3.86
C LEU A 164 22.21 -5.95 5.35
N GLY A 165 21.00 -6.35 5.76
CA GLY A 165 20.61 -6.38 7.15
C GLY A 165 19.45 -7.32 7.45
N GLY A 166 19.44 -8.52 6.88
CA GLY A 166 18.39 -9.53 7.12
C GLY A 166 18.18 -9.87 8.61
N ASP A 167 19.27 -9.98 9.37
CA ASP A 167 19.24 -10.25 10.82
C ASP A 167 19.25 -8.96 11.67
N ALA A 168 19.27 -7.78 11.04
CA ALA A 168 19.19 -6.52 11.76
C ALA A 168 17.75 -6.30 12.28
N LEU A 169 17.62 -5.58 13.39
CA LEU A 169 16.32 -5.18 13.91
C LEU A 169 15.58 -4.32 12.88
N GLY A 170 14.36 -4.74 12.55
CA GLY A 170 13.43 -4.05 11.68
C GLY A 170 12.36 -3.37 12.50
N ILE A 171 11.14 -3.91 12.39
CA ILE A 171 9.92 -3.34 12.99
C ILE A 171 9.22 -4.39 13.86
N PRO A 172 8.29 -3.99 14.74
CA PRO A 172 7.36 -4.92 15.36
C PRO A 172 6.38 -5.49 14.33
N TYR A 173 6.06 -6.78 14.44
CA TYR A 173 4.95 -7.41 13.73
C TYR A 173 3.75 -7.52 14.68
N VAL A 174 2.71 -6.71 14.45
CA VAL A 174 1.55 -6.58 15.35
C VAL A 174 0.40 -7.40 14.81
N ASP A 175 0.14 -8.55 15.41
CA ASP A 175 -0.79 -9.58 14.90
C ASP A 175 -2.03 -9.82 15.80
N LYS A 176 -2.18 -9.04 16.87
CA LYS A 176 -3.29 -9.13 17.81
C LYS A 176 -3.54 -7.82 18.52
N VAL A 177 -4.76 -7.66 19.03
CA VAL A 177 -5.13 -6.53 19.90
C VAL A 177 -4.53 -6.77 21.29
N THR A 178 -3.69 -5.85 21.75
CA THR A 178 -3.14 -5.86 23.11
C THR A 178 -2.66 -4.47 23.50
N ASN A 179 -2.56 -4.23 24.81
CA ASN A 179 -1.94 -3.04 25.40
C ASN A 179 -0.46 -3.25 25.77
N VAL A 180 0.11 -4.42 25.42
CA VAL A 180 1.52 -4.74 25.63
C VAL A 180 2.30 -4.37 24.37
N PRO A 181 3.39 -3.57 24.47
CA PRO A 181 4.25 -3.28 23.33
C PRO A 181 4.82 -4.55 22.70
N PHE A 182 4.79 -4.62 21.37
CA PHE A 182 5.42 -5.71 20.64
C PHE A 182 6.92 -5.46 20.54
N PRO A 183 7.76 -6.49 20.73
CA PRO A 183 9.18 -6.36 20.49
C PRO A 183 9.46 -6.13 19.01
N GLN A 184 10.53 -5.40 18.70
CA GLN A 184 11.07 -5.40 17.34
C GLN A 184 11.50 -6.81 16.96
N LEU A 185 11.22 -7.16 15.70
CA LEU A 185 11.73 -8.37 15.09
C LEU A 185 12.78 -8.01 14.05
N THR A 186 13.60 -8.99 13.68
CA THR A 186 14.56 -8.82 12.58
C THR A 186 13.85 -8.65 11.24
N VAL A 187 14.53 -8.07 10.25
CA VAL A 187 13.99 -7.94 8.89
C VAL A 187 13.47 -9.27 8.35
N LYS A 188 14.24 -10.34 8.55
CA LYS A 188 13.88 -11.70 8.16
C LYS A 188 12.61 -12.18 8.85
N GLN A 189 12.53 -12.06 10.17
CA GLN A 189 11.38 -12.53 10.94
C GLN A 189 10.08 -11.79 10.58
N VAL A 190 10.15 -10.47 10.35
CA VAL A 190 8.97 -9.70 9.90
C VAL A 190 8.49 -10.21 8.54
N ALA A 191 9.40 -10.42 7.58
CA ALA A 191 9.06 -10.95 6.27
C ALA A 191 8.48 -12.38 6.34
N GLU A 192 9.03 -13.23 7.21
CA GLU A 192 8.52 -14.59 7.45
C GLU A 192 7.09 -14.56 8.02
N ASN A 193 6.80 -13.66 8.97
CA ASN A 193 5.44 -13.48 9.50
C ASN A 193 4.46 -12.98 8.42
N CYS A 194 4.89 -12.03 7.57
CA CYS A 194 4.07 -11.59 6.42
C CYS A 194 3.75 -12.77 5.49
N ILE A 195 4.72 -13.65 5.22
CA ILE A 195 4.51 -14.86 4.42
C ILE A 195 3.48 -15.79 5.09
N GLN A 196 3.53 -15.99 6.41
CA GLN A 196 2.55 -16.84 7.10
C GLN A 196 1.12 -16.31 6.93
N ASP A 197 0.91 -15.00 7.12
CA ASP A 197 -0.41 -14.38 6.94
C ASP A 197 -0.88 -14.48 5.48
N LEU A 198 0.01 -14.26 4.51
CA LEU A 198 -0.33 -14.38 3.10
C LEU A 198 -0.60 -15.83 2.68
N LEU A 199 0.10 -16.83 3.22
CA LEU A 199 -0.20 -18.24 2.96
C LEU A 199 -1.55 -18.64 3.55
N ALA A 200 -1.89 -18.15 4.74
CA ALA A 200 -3.22 -18.34 5.32
C ALA A 200 -4.30 -17.64 4.48
N ALA A 201 -4.04 -16.43 3.98
CA ALA A 201 -4.94 -15.72 3.09
C ALA A 201 -5.13 -16.45 1.74
N GLU A 202 -4.05 -16.95 1.14
CA GLU A 202 -4.08 -17.70 -0.11
C GLU A 202 -4.94 -18.95 0.03
N ALA A 203 -4.75 -19.73 1.09
CA ALA A 203 -5.51 -20.96 1.33
C ALA A 203 -7.03 -20.71 1.46
N LEU A 204 -7.42 -19.56 2.02
CA LEU A 204 -8.83 -19.15 2.13
C LEU A 204 -9.37 -18.65 0.78
N LEU A 205 -8.66 -17.71 0.15
CA LEU A 205 -9.12 -17.02 -1.05
C LEU A 205 -9.07 -17.90 -2.30
N LYS A 206 -8.20 -18.91 -2.35
CA LYS A 206 -8.10 -19.83 -3.50
C LYS A 206 -9.42 -20.51 -3.82
N GLU A 207 -10.12 -20.93 -2.78
CA GLU A 207 -11.38 -21.68 -2.87
C GLU A 207 -12.60 -20.75 -2.94
N THR A 208 -12.48 -19.51 -2.47
CA THR A 208 -13.64 -18.65 -2.18
C THR A 208 -13.68 -17.32 -2.91
N ASP A 209 -12.55 -16.79 -3.37
CA ASP A 209 -12.51 -15.51 -4.09
C ASP A 209 -12.95 -15.73 -5.55
N PRO A 210 -13.99 -15.04 -6.05
CA PRO A 210 -14.45 -15.18 -7.42
C PRO A 210 -13.41 -14.93 -8.51
N ILE A 211 -12.41 -14.07 -8.25
CA ILE A 211 -11.31 -13.87 -9.20
C ILE A 211 -10.29 -15.02 -9.12
N GLY A 212 -10.32 -15.83 -8.08
CA GLY A 212 -9.43 -16.95 -7.80
C GLY A 212 -9.70 -18.20 -8.66
N PRO A 213 -8.74 -19.15 -8.71
CA PRO A 213 -8.72 -20.24 -9.68
C PRO A 213 -9.85 -21.27 -9.52
N ALA A 214 -10.52 -21.34 -8.38
CA ALA A 214 -11.65 -22.24 -8.16
C ALA A 214 -12.86 -21.91 -9.05
N PHE A 215 -12.98 -20.65 -9.49
CA PHE A 215 -14.10 -20.18 -10.30
C PHE A 215 -13.74 -20.29 -11.78
N LYS A 216 -14.63 -20.83 -12.61
CA LYS A 216 -14.39 -20.98 -14.05
C LYS A 216 -14.45 -19.64 -14.79
N ASN A 217 -15.41 -18.80 -14.42
CA ASN A 217 -15.69 -17.53 -15.06
C ASN A 217 -15.56 -16.40 -14.03
N TYR A 218 -15.03 -15.27 -14.47
CA TYR A 218 -14.99 -14.03 -13.70
C TYR A 218 -15.17 -12.87 -14.66
N SER A 219 -16.05 -11.93 -14.33
CA SER A 219 -16.28 -10.71 -15.10
C SER A 219 -16.39 -9.53 -14.16
N GLU A 220 -15.69 -8.44 -14.49
CA GLU A 220 -15.86 -7.14 -13.83
C GLU A 220 -16.96 -6.30 -14.47
N ASN A 221 -17.36 -6.66 -15.70
CA ASN A 221 -18.33 -5.88 -16.46
C ASN A 221 -19.75 -6.17 -15.97
N TYR A 222 -20.42 -5.12 -15.51
CA TYR A 222 -21.86 -5.08 -15.42
C TYR A 222 -22.44 -4.88 -16.82
N THR A 223 -22.87 -5.95 -17.47
CA THR A 223 -23.79 -5.80 -18.61
C THR A 223 -25.16 -5.49 -18.03
N ASN A 224 -25.80 -4.39 -18.48
CA ASN A 224 -27.21 -4.07 -18.17
C ASN A 224 -28.21 -5.15 -18.64
N SER A 225 -27.74 -6.32 -19.07
CA SER A 225 -28.52 -7.42 -19.61
C SER A 225 -28.88 -8.48 -18.57
N GLY A 226 -28.99 -8.13 -17.28
CA GLY A 226 -29.76 -8.87 -16.27
C GLY A 226 -29.53 -10.39 -16.09
N GLN A 227 -28.48 -10.99 -16.68
CA GLN A 227 -28.33 -12.44 -16.75
C GLN A 227 -26.94 -12.97 -16.32
N ASP A 228 -25.88 -12.15 -16.28
CA ASP A 228 -24.51 -12.68 -16.11
C ASP A 228 -23.87 -12.48 -14.73
N ASN A 229 -24.50 -11.80 -13.77
CA ASN A 229 -23.89 -11.47 -12.46
C ASN A 229 -24.73 -11.84 -11.23
N ALA A 230 -25.73 -12.72 -11.38
CA ALA A 230 -26.63 -13.08 -10.27
C ALA A 230 -25.86 -13.64 -9.04
N GLU A 231 -24.74 -14.34 -9.26
CA GLU A 231 -23.91 -14.97 -8.22
C GLU A 231 -23.19 -13.96 -7.31
N TYR A 232 -22.90 -12.74 -7.77
CA TYR A 232 -22.19 -11.70 -6.99
C TYR A 232 -23.12 -10.71 -6.27
N ASP A 233 -24.42 -10.78 -6.59
CA ASP A 233 -25.44 -9.88 -6.08
C ASP A 233 -26.23 -10.47 -4.91
N GLU A 234 -26.07 -11.77 -4.65
CA GLU A 234 -26.71 -12.47 -3.51
C GLU A 234 -26.34 -11.86 -2.16
N ASP A 235 -25.15 -11.24 -2.07
CA ASP A 235 -24.64 -10.58 -0.88
C ASP A 235 -24.61 -9.04 -0.99
N GLY A 236 -25.59 -8.47 -1.67
CA GLY A 236 -25.70 -7.01 -1.82
C GLY A 236 -24.55 -6.38 -2.61
N GLY A 237 -23.86 -7.17 -3.44
CA GLY A 237 -22.73 -6.73 -4.26
C GLY A 237 -21.38 -6.69 -3.54
N PHE A 238 -21.26 -7.24 -2.33
CA PHE A 238 -20.00 -7.23 -1.57
C PHE A 238 -18.84 -7.87 -2.34
N LEU A 239 -19.07 -8.85 -3.22
CA LEU A 239 -18.01 -9.52 -3.98
C LEU A 239 -17.66 -8.86 -5.32
N ARG A 240 -18.29 -7.71 -5.63
CA ARG A 240 -17.95 -6.93 -6.83
C ARG A 240 -16.55 -6.31 -6.72
N TYR A 241 -16.00 -5.95 -7.88
CA TYR A 241 -14.75 -5.19 -8.04
C TYR A 241 -13.57 -5.77 -7.23
N ARG A 242 -13.32 -7.08 -7.39
CA ARG A 242 -12.27 -7.79 -6.64
C ARG A 242 -10.86 -7.23 -6.87
N ARG A 243 -10.59 -6.58 -8.00
CA ARG A 243 -9.31 -5.87 -8.22
C ARG A 243 -9.13 -4.65 -7.32
N GLU A 244 -10.21 -4.05 -6.82
CA GLU A 244 -10.17 -2.89 -5.90
C GLU A 244 -9.94 -3.30 -4.44
N ARG A 245 -9.66 -4.59 -4.23
CA ARG A 245 -9.49 -5.22 -2.93
C ARG A 245 -8.38 -6.26 -2.98
N MET A 246 -7.85 -6.59 -1.81
CA MET A 246 -6.93 -7.70 -1.64
C MET A 246 -7.65 -8.97 -2.11
N ASN A 247 -7.15 -9.54 -3.19
CA ASN A 247 -7.73 -10.72 -3.81
C ASN A 247 -6.69 -11.83 -3.95
N TYR A 248 -7.12 -13.01 -4.41
CA TYR A 248 -6.22 -14.15 -4.57
C TYR A 248 -4.91 -13.81 -5.30
N TYR A 249 -4.97 -13.11 -6.45
CA TYR A 249 -3.75 -12.79 -7.21
C TYR A 249 -2.94 -11.64 -6.59
N ALA A 250 -3.59 -10.74 -5.84
CA ALA A 250 -2.89 -9.75 -5.03
C ALA A 250 -2.06 -10.43 -3.93
N VAL A 251 -2.63 -11.46 -3.28
CA VAL A 251 -1.93 -12.28 -2.27
C VAL A 251 -0.76 -13.05 -2.89
N THR A 252 -0.97 -13.75 -4.01
CA THR A 252 0.12 -14.52 -4.65
C THR A 252 1.24 -13.62 -5.18
N THR A 253 0.90 -12.45 -5.74
CA THR A 253 1.92 -11.49 -6.19
C THR A 253 2.67 -10.87 -5.01
N SER A 254 1.99 -10.64 -3.88
CA SER A 254 2.63 -10.21 -2.63
C SER A 254 3.59 -11.27 -2.09
N LEU A 255 3.21 -12.56 -2.09
CA LEU A 255 4.11 -13.66 -1.75
C LEU A 255 5.35 -13.64 -2.64
N ALA A 256 5.17 -13.52 -3.96
CA ALA A 256 6.26 -13.44 -4.91
C ALA A 256 7.22 -12.27 -4.62
N ARG A 257 6.66 -11.10 -4.31
CA ARG A 257 7.40 -9.88 -3.94
C ARG A 257 8.25 -10.09 -2.68
N ILE A 258 7.69 -10.72 -1.64
CA ILE A 258 8.42 -10.97 -0.38
C ILE A 258 9.49 -12.05 -0.55
N TYR A 259 9.19 -13.14 -1.26
CA TYR A 259 10.22 -14.15 -1.55
C TYR A 259 11.36 -13.60 -2.39
N LEU A 260 11.07 -12.72 -3.36
CA LEU A 260 12.11 -12.03 -4.13
C LEU A 260 12.95 -11.11 -3.24
N PHE A 261 12.32 -10.38 -2.31
CA PHE A 261 13.00 -9.57 -1.30
C PHE A 261 13.95 -10.40 -0.42
N LEU A 262 13.54 -11.62 -0.04
CA LEU A 262 14.36 -12.57 0.71
C LEU A 262 15.43 -13.29 -0.13
N GLY A 263 15.54 -12.99 -1.43
CA GLY A 263 16.46 -13.66 -2.35
C GLY A 263 16.07 -15.11 -2.70
N ASN A 264 14.89 -15.57 -2.28
CA ASN A 264 14.39 -16.90 -2.61
C ASN A 264 13.73 -16.88 -4.01
N LYS A 265 14.56 -16.89 -5.06
CA LYS A 265 14.11 -16.83 -6.45
C LYS A 265 13.18 -17.99 -6.82
N GLY A 266 13.40 -19.19 -6.31
CA GLY A 266 12.56 -20.36 -6.61
C GLY A 266 11.09 -20.16 -6.18
N GLU A 267 10.86 -19.74 -4.94
CA GLU A 267 9.50 -19.43 -4.48
C GLU A 267 8.97 -18.16 -5.14
N ALA A 268 9.80 -17.12 -5.33
CA ALA A 268 9.37 -15.90 -6.00
C ALA A 268 8.81 -16.18 -7.41
N TYR A 269 9.53 -16.97 -8.20
CA TYR A 269 9.11 -17.39 -9.53
C TYR A 269 7.78 -18.18 -9.48
N LYS A 270 7.71 -19.20 -8.62
CA LYS A 270 6.52 -20.05 -8.44
C LYS A 270 5.26 -19.23 -8.13
N TRP A 271 5.35 -18.26 -7.21
CA TRP A 271 4.21 -17.44 -6.82
C TRP A 271 3.83 -16.40 -7.89
N ALA A 272 4.82 -15.80 -8.57
CA ALA A 272 4.57 -14.85 -9.65
C ALA A 272 3.90 -15.51 -10.88
N GLU A 273 4.29 -16.74 -11.20
CA GLU A 273 3.74 -17.50 -12.33
C GLU A 273 2.23 -17.73 -12.23
N LEU A 274 1.65 -17.76 -11.02
CA LEU A 274 0.21 -17.89 -10.84
C LEU A 274 -0.56 -16.69 -11.44
N ALA A 275 0.00 -15.48 -11.35
CA ALA A 275 -0.57 -14.29 -11.98
C ALA A 275 -0.19 -14.20 -13.46
N VAL A 276 1.05 -14.53 -13.84
CA VAL A 276 1.51 -14.47 -15.24
C VAL A 276 0.70 -15.38 -16.18
N ASN A 277 0.30 -16.56 -15.70
CA ASN A 277 -0.34 -17.60 -16.51
C ASN A 277 -1.88 -17.55 -16.53
N THR A 278 -2.49 -16.45 -16.07
CA THR A 278 -3.94 -16.27 -16.11
C THR A 278 -4.34 -15.06 -16.96
N PRO A 279 -5.42 -15.15 -17.76
CA PRO A 279 -5.97 -13.98 -18.45
C PRO A 279 -6.53 -12.94 -17.47
N ARG A 280 -6.70 -13.30 -16.20
CA ARG A 280 -7.17 -12.39 -15.14
C ARG A 280 -6.12 -11.38 -14.73
N CYS A 281 -4.85 -11.60 -15.03
CA CYS A 281 -3.75 -10.68 -14.70
C CYS A 281 -2.93 -10.40 -15.96
N SER A 282 -3.48 -9.60 -16.88
CA SER A 282 -2.70 -9.13 -18.03
C SER A 282 -1.60 -8.17 -17.58
N SER A 283 -0.53 -8.07 -18.36
CA SER A 283 0.61 -7.17 -18.09
C SER A 283 0.23 -5.70 -17.89
N THR A 284 -0.88 -5.25 -18.45
CA THR A 284 -1.37 -3.86 -18.35
C THR A 284 -2.47 -3.67 -17.29
N SER A 285 -3.02 -4.74 -16.73
CA SER A 285 -4.12 -4.67 -15.75
C SER A 285 -3.66 -4.30 -14.34
N TYR A 286 -4.59 -3.77 -13.54
CA TYR A 286 -4.45 -3.75 -12.08
C TYR A 286 -4.68 -5.14 -11.53
N VAL A 287 -3.80 -5.62 -10.66
CA VAL A 287 -4.01 -6.84 -9.87
C VAL A 287 -4.62 -6.48 -8.53
N PHE A 288 -4.14 -5.39 -7.93
CA PHE A 288 -4.71 -4.78 -6.74
C PHE A 288 -4.67 -3.26 -6.86
N SER A 289 -5.82 -2.63 -6.66
CA SER A 289 -5.98 -1.19 -6.61
C SER A 289 -6.88 -0.78 -5.45
N LEU A 290 -6.94 0.52 -5.15
CA LEU A 290 -7.86 1.11 -4.19
C LEU A 290 -8.77 2.10 -4.91
N TYR A 291 -10.07 2.04 -4.64
CA TYR A 291 -11.03 2.99 -5.18
C TYR A 291 -11.04 4.32 -4.42
N SER A 292 -11.05 5.45 -5.15
CA SER A 292 -11.34 6.78 -4.62
C SER A 292 -11.92 7.70 -5.69
N ASP A 293 -13.04 8.34 -5.35
CA ASP A 293 -13.66 9.40 -6.15
C ASP A 293 -12.91 10.74 -6.08
N LYS A 294 -12.01 10.88 -5.11
CA LYS A 294 -11.15 12.06 -4.87
C LYS A 294 -9.76 11.95 -5.48
N LEU A 295 -9.44 10.85 -6.15
CA LEU A 295 -8.09 10.61 -6.65
C LEU A 295 -7.59 11.71 -7.61
N ALA A 296 -8.47 12.24 -8.45
CA ALA A 296 -8.13 13.38 -9.30
C ALA A 296 -7.80 14.64 -8.49
N ASP A 297 -8.49 14.87 -7.38
CA ASP A 297 -8.23 16.03 -6.51
C ASP A 297 -6.90 15.83 -5.76
N TYR A 298 -6.55 14.60 -5.38
CA TYR A 298 -5.24 14.25 -4.81
C TYR A 298 -4.13 14.44 -5.84
N SER A 299 -4.35 14.02 -7.09
CA SER A 299 -3.39 14.24 -8.16
C SER A 299 -3.19 15.73 -8.45
N ASP A 300 -4.26 16.53 -8.41
CA ASP A 300 -4.18 17.98 -8.63
C ASP A 300 -3.30 18.67 -7.59
N TYR A 301 -3.34 18.21 -6.34
CA TYR A 301 -2.51 18.73 -5.25
C TYR A 301 -1.00 18.69 -5.55
N TYR A 302 -0.53 17.71 -6.33
CA TYR A 302 0.90 17.57 -6.66
C TYR A 302 1.30 18.21 -8.00
N PHE A 303 0.38 18.24 -8.97
CA PHE A 303 0.72 18.54 -10.37
C PHE A 303 0.17 19.87 -10.88
N ASN A 304 -0.64 20.59 -10.09
CA ASN A 304 -1.25 21.84 -10.51
C ASN A 304 -0.19 22.96 -10.69
N PRO A 305 -0.09 23.60 -11.87
CA PRO A 305 0.88 24.67 -12.13
C PRO A 305 0.58 25.98 -11.38
N GLY A 306 -0.60 26.10 -10.75
CA GLY A 306 -0.99 27.24 -9.93
C GLY A 306 -0.62 27.12 -8.45
N LEU A 307 0.11 26.07 -8.05
CA LEU A 307 0.61 25.90 -6.68
C LEU A 307 1.63 26.99 -6.32
N ASP A 308 1.85 27.19 -5.02
CA ASP A 308 2.88 28.09 -4.50
C ASP A 308 4.28 27.71 -5.04
N LYS A 309 5.22 28.66 -4.98
CA LYS A 309 6.48 28.64 -5.74
C LYS A 309 7.25 27.31 -5.66
N GLY A 310 7.13 26.54 -6.75
CA GLY A 310 7.94 25.35 -7.00
C GLY A 310 7.47 24.07 -6.30
N GLU A 311 6.26 24.05 -5.75
CA GLU A 311 5.65 22.83 -5.19
C GLU A 311 5.17 21.85 -6.27
N GLN A 312 5.03 22.32 -7.51
CA GLN A 312 4.61 21.48 -8.62
C GLN A 312 5.67 20.40 -8.89
N LEU A 313 5.24 19.13 -8.84
CA LEU A 313 6.07 18.01 -9.26
C LEU A 313 6.05 17.89 -10.79
N ILE A 314 7.23 17.89 -11.41
CA ILE A 314 7.37 17.83 -12.87
C ILE A 314 8.37 16.74 -13.23
N VAL A 315 8.03 15.88 -14.19
CA VAL A 315 9.00 15.01 -14.86
C VAL A 315 9.55 15.80 -16.05
N PRO A 316 10.82 16.23 -16.06
CA PRO A 316 11.37 16.99 -17.18
C PRO A 316 11.30 16.19 -18.48
N GLU A 317 11.12 16.87 -19.61
CA GLU A 317 10.99 16.23 -20.92
C GLU A 317 12.21 15.36 -21.27
N GLU A 318 13.43 15.83 -21.00
CA GLU A 318 14.65 15.06 -21.21
C GLU A 318 14.65 13.76 -20.39
N ARG A 319 14.23 13.82 -19.13
CA ARG A 319 14.13 12.66 -18.24
C ARG A 319 13.03 11.70 -18.69
N LYS A 320 11.87 12.22 -19.10
CA LYS A 320 10.79 11.43 -19.69
C LYS A 320 11.30 10.68 -20.92
N ASN A 321 11.96 11.37 -21.85
CA ASN A 321 12.50 10.80 -23.07
C ASN A 321 13.58 9.74 -22.80
N ALA A 322 14.43 9.96 -21.78
CA ALA A 322 15.41 8.97 -21.33
C ALA A 322 14.75 7.72 -20.72
N ILE A 323 13.77 7.88 -19.81
CA ILE A 323 13.03 6.76 -19.18
C ILE A 323 12.38 5.88 -20.25
N TYR A 324 11.74 6.51 -21.23
CA TYR A 324 11.05 5.83 -22.32
C TYR A 324 11.90 5.70 -23.57
N GLU A 325 13.23 5.78 -23.47
CA GLU A 325 14.21 5.50 -24.53
C GLU A 325 13.79 5.94 -25.95
N THR A 326 13.29 7.17 -26.06
CA THR A 326 12.71 7.67 -27.33
C THR A 326 13.75 7.78 -28.45
N ASP A 327 15.03 7.85 -28.12
CA ASP A 327 16.12 7.77 -29.12
C ASP A 327 16.20 6.38 -29.77
N LYS A 328 15.80 5.31 -29.07
CA LYS A 328 15.83 3.94 -29.59
C LYS A 328 14.61 3.62 -30.44
N TYR A 329 13.42 4.02 -29.99
CA TYR A 329 12.17 3.59 -30.61
C TYR A 329 11.14 4.71 -30.84
N GLY A 330 11.52 5.97 -30.66
CA GLY A 330 10.61 7.11 -30.77
C GLY A 330 9.55 7.10 -29.68
N SER A 331 8.40 7.71 -29.97
CA SER A 331 7.26 7.79 -29.05
C SER A 331 6.29 6.60 -29.14
N ILE A 332 6.77 5.39 -29.54
CA ILE A 332 5.87 4.26 -29.77
C ILE A 332 5.30 3.65 -28.49
N ASP A 333 6.03 3.75 -27.36
CA ASP A 333 5.59 3.23 -26.06
C ASP A 333 4.31 3.94 -25.62
N ASN A 334 3.24 3.17 -25.41
CA ASN A 334 1.93 3.70 -25.02
C ASN A 334 1.99 4.42 -23.67
N ARG A 335 2.90 4.03 -22.77
CA ARG A 335 3.09 4.69 -21.48
C ARG A 335 3.54 6.15 -21.64
N TRP A 336 4.48 6.40 -22.55
CA TRP A 336 4.95 7.75 -22.87
C TRP A 336 3.81 8.62 -23.45
N LYS A 337 2.96 8.04 -24.30
CA LYS A 337 1.85 8.75 -24.97
C LYS A 337 0.64 8.99 -24.06
N GLU A 338 0.33 8.04 -23.19
CA GLU A 338 -0.95 7.98 -22.46
C GLU A 338 -0.83 8.43 -21.00
N TRP A 339 0.37 8.41 -20.40
CA TRP A 339 0.54 8.76 -18.99
C TRP A 339 1.08 10.15 -18.76
N PHE A 340 1.31 10.92 -19.83
CA PHE A 340 1.80 12.28 -19.77
C PHE A 340 0.92 13.17 -20.62
N HIS A 341 0.36 14.22 -20.01
CA HIS A 341 -0.54 15.15 -20.69
C HIS A 341 -0.25 16.58 -20.24
N GLU A 342 -0.60 17.55 -21.08
CA GLU A 342 -0.59 18.97 -20.71
C GLU A 342 -1.69 19.28 -19.70
N TYR A 343 -1.34 20.01 -18.65
CA TYR A 343 -2.29 20.44 -17.63
C TYR A 343 -3.34 21.36 -18.27
N PRO A 344 -4.63 21.26 -17.91
CA PRO A 344 -5.68 22.07 -18.54
C PRO A 344 -5.35 23.58 -18.57
N ASN A 345 -5.33 24.17 -19.77
CA ASN A 345 -4.99 25.57 -20.02
C ASN A 345 -3.54 25.97 -19.66
N SER A 346 -2.62 25.01 -19.61
CA SER A 346 -1.19 25.22 -19.40
C SER A 346 -0.39 24.41 -20.42
N SER A 347 0.83 24.85 -20.74
CA SER A 347 1.79 24.06 -21.54
C SER A 347 2.65 23.13 -20.68
N THR A 348 2.41 23.07 -19.37
CA THR A 348 3.15 22.20 -18.46
C THR A 348 2.61 20.78 -18.53
N GLU A 349 3.47 19.83 -18.86
CA GLU A 349 3.15 18.40 -18.84
C GLU A 349 3.24 17.82 -17.42
N TYR A 350 2.37 16.86 -17.10
CA TYR A 350 2.33 16.19 -15.81
C TYR A 350 2.02 14.69 -15.96
N VAL A 351 2.22 13.92 -14.88
CA VAL A 351 1.88 12.49 -14.83
C VAL A 351 0.37 12.32 -14.71
N ALA A 352 -0.28 11.89 -15.79
CA ALA A 352 -1.73 11.89 -15.94
C ALA A 352 -2.46 10.60 -15.58
N LYS A 353 -1.78 9.66 -14.93
CA LYS A 353 -2.37 8.39 -14.49
C LYS A 353 -3.61 8.54 -13.59
N TYR A 354 -3.68 9.65 -12.84
CA TYR A 354 -4.70 9.87 -11.81
C TYR A 354 -5.57 11.11 -12.07
N MET A 355 -5.45 11.72 -13.25
CA MET A 355 -6.03 13.04 -13.51
C MET A 355 -7.34 13.00 -14.28
N LYS A 356 -8.06 14.11 -14.21
CA LYS A 356 -9.35 14.32 -14.87
C LYS A 356 -9.17 14.28 -16.40
N ALA A 357 -9.66 13.23 -17.07
CA ALA A 357 -9.63 13.18 -18.52
C ALA A 357 -10.61 14.20 -19.13
N ALA A 358 -10.27 14.69 -20.33
CA ALA A 358 -11.08 15.66 -21.07
C ALA A 358 -12.49 15.14 -21.44
N ASP A 359 -12.68 13.82 -21.43
CA ASP A 359 -13.96 13.13 -21.67
C ASP A 359 -14.89 13.10 -20.45
N GLY A 360 -14.47 13.68 -19.31
CA GLY A 360 -15.24 13.73 -18.08
C GLY A 360 -15.13 12.49 -17.19
N LYS A 361 -14.32 11.47 -17.57
CA LYS A 361 -14.07 10.31 -16.72
C LYS A 361 -12.81 10.55 -15.88
N ARG A 362 -12.97 10.50 -14.56
CA ARG A 362 -11.82 10.51 -13.64
C ARG A 362 -11.32 9.07 -13.48
N PRO A 363 -10.00 8.81 -13.54
CA PRO A 363 -9.44 7.61 -12.94
C PRO A 363 -9.82 7.59 -11.47
N VAL A 364 -10.38 6.48 -11.02
CA VAL A 364 -10.87 6.31 -9.64
C VAL A 364 -10.09 5.25 -8.89
N ASN A 365 -8.97 4.76 -9.44
CA ASN A 365 -8.21 3.67 -8.84
C ASN A 365 -6.73 4.04 -8.67
N VAL A 366 -6.23 3.90 -7.44
CA VAL A 366 -4.79 3.91 -7.14
C VAL A 366 -4.26 2.51 -7.28
N SER A 367 -3.20 2.34 -8.07
CA SER A 367 -2.54 1.05 -8.28
C SER A 367 -1.61 0.69 -7.11
N LEU A 368 -1.76 -0.53 -6.55
CA LEU A 368 -0.87 -1.07 -5.52
C LEU A 368 -0.05 -2.26 -6.04
N ILE A 369 -0.65 -3.06 -6.93
CA ILE A 369 0.01 -4.16 -7.64
C ILE A 369 -0.48 -4.15 -9.08
N ARG A 370 0.45 -4.11 -10.04
CA ARG A 370 0.14 -4.24 -11.48
C ARG A 370 0.49 -5.61 -12.01
N GLY A 371 -0.17 -6.00 -13.10
CA GLY A 371 0.11 -7.26 -13.77
C GLY A 371 1.58 -7.34 -14.21
N CYS A 372 2.14 -6.28 -14.81
CA CYS A 372 3.55 -6.23 -15.20
C CYS A 372 4.52 -6.51 -14.05
N GLU A 373 4.16 -6.21 -12.80
CA GLU A 373 5.01 -6.51 -11.65
C GLU A 373 5.24 -8.02 -11.47
N ALA A 374 4.20 -8.83 -11.64
CA ALA A 374 4.33 -10.28 -11.57
C ALA A 374 5.26 -10.80 -12.69
N TYR A 375 5.18 -10.22 -13.90
CA TYR A 375 6.08 -10.56 -15.00
C TYR A 375 7.53 -10.18 -14.68
N TYR A 376 7.75 -9.01 -14.06
CA TYR A 376 9.10 -8.57 -13.68
C TYR A 376 9.70 -9.41 -12.56
N ILE A 377 8.90 -9.77 -11.54
CA ILE A 377 9.33 -10.68 -10.48
C ILE A 377 9.68 -12.04 -11.07
N ALA A 378 8.82 -12.59 -11.95
CA ALA A 378 9.10 -13.85 -12.61
C ALA A 378 10.33 -13.77 -13.55
N ALA A 379 10.55 -12.65 -14.23
CA ALA A 379 11.73 -12.43 -15.06
C ALA A 379 13.02 -12.40 -14.22
N GLU A 380 13.05 -11.63 -13.14
CA GLU A 380 14.23 -11.55 -12.26
C GLU A 380 14.52 -12.86 -11.51
N ALA A 381 13.47 -13.62 -11.22
CA ALA A 381 13.55 -14.89 -10.52
C ALA A 381 13.77 -16.11 -11.45
N ALA A 382 13.69 -15.92 -12.78
CA ALA A 382 13.89 -17.00 -13.74
C ALA A 382 15.30 -17.60 -13.63
N THR A 383 15.41 -18.90 -13.88
CA THR A 383 16.70 -19.62 -13.89
C THR A 383 17.45 -19.42 -15.21
N GLU A 384 16.70 -19.34 -16.32
CA GLU A 384 17.24 -19.14 -17.66
C GLU A 384 16.99 -17.70 -18.11
N GLU A 385 18.00 -17.07 -18.71
CA GLU A 385 17.92 -15.66 -19.10
C GLU A 385 16.95 -15.46 -20.29
N SER A 386 16.89 -16.42 -21.21
CA SER A 386 15.87 -16.46 -22.27
C SER A 386 14.42 -16.39 -21.75
N GLU A 387 14.12 -17.07 -20.63
CA GLU A 387 12.82 -17.03 -19.97
C GLU A 387 12.53 -15.67 -19.31
N ALA A 388 13.58 -15.00 -18.82
CA ALA A 388 13.48 -13.65 -18.30
C ALA A 388 13.12 -12.65 -19.40
N PHE A 389 13.84 -12.70 -20.53
CA PHE A 389 13.56 -11.82 -21.66
C PHE A 389 12.21 -12.09 -22.31
N LEU A 390 11.74 -13.33 -22.36
CA LEU A 390 10.39 -13.65 -22.84
C LEU A 390 9.31 -12.89 -22.04
N ARG A 391 9.45 -12.84 -20.70
CA ARG A 391 8.52 -12.13 -19.81
C ARG A 391 8.61 -10.62 -19.97
N LEU A 392 9.81 -10.07 -20.04
CA LEU A 392 10.02 -8.64 -20.28
C LEU A 392 9.44 -8.21 -21.63
N ASN A 393 9.74 -8.95 -22.70
CA ASN A 393 9.23 -8.66 -24.04
C ASN A 393 7.70 -8.73 -24.09
N ARG A 394 7.07 -9.67 -23.36
CA ARG A 394 5.60 -9.71 -23.26
C ARG A 394 5.01 -8.44 -22.62
N VAL A 395 5.67 -7.87 -21.62
CA VAL A 395 5.24 -6.57 -21.05
C VAL A 395 5.48 -5.44 -22.05
N ARG A 396 6.68 -5.35 -22.63
CA ARG A 396 7.06 -4.32 -23.60
C ARG A 396 6.11 -4.27 -24.80
N GLN A 397 5.79 -5.44 -25.36
CA GLN A 397 4.84 -5.58 -26.47
C GLN A 397 3.41 -5.20 -26.08
N ALA A 398 2.98 -5.50 -24.86
CA ALA A 398 1.66 -5.10 -24.37
C ALA A 398 1.53 -3.57 -24.20
N PHE A 399 2.65 -2.86 -24.03
CA PHE A 399 2.72 -1.39 -24.07
C PHE A 399 3.07 -0.85 -25.47
N GLY A 400 3.01 -1.67 -26.52
CA GLY A 400 3.13 -1.22 -27.92
C GLY A 400 4.54 -1.21 -28.51
N ILE A 401 5.58 -1.62 -27.76
CA ILE A 401 6.93 -1.76 -28.31
C ILE A 401 6.95 -2.96 -29.25
N SER A 402 7.33 -2.74 -30.51
CA SER A 402 7.33 -3.80 -31.53
C SER A 402 8.32 -4.93 -31.20
N SER A 403 7.98 -6.16 -31.58
CA SER A 403 8.85 -7.33 -31.44
C SER A 403 10.17 -7.23 -32.23
N SER A 404 10.30 -6.27 -33.15
CA SER A 404 11.59 -5.94 -33.77
C SER A 404 12.63 -5.45 -32.76
N TYR A 405 12.19 -4.96 -31.60
CA TYR A 405 13.02 -4.48 -30.50
C TYR A 405 13.09 -5.46 -29.32
N ASP A 406 12.66 -6.71 -29.51
CA ASP A 406 12.71 -7.72 -28.45
C ASP A 406 14.13 -7.88 -27.89
N LEU A 407 14.23 -7.86 -26.57
CA LEU A 407 15.46 -8.09 -25.81
C LEU A 407 15.92 -9.53 -26.04
N LYS A 408 17.24 -9.74 -26.06
CA LYS A 408 17.85 -11.03 -26.31
C LYS A 408 18.99 -11.28 -25.34
N GLU A 409 19.12 -12.55 -24.97
CA GLU A 409 20.28 -13.08 -24.25
C GLU A 409 21.57 -12.78 -25.01
N GLU A 410 22.66 -12.57 -24.27
CA GLU A 410 23.99 -12.16 -24.78
C GLU A 410 24.06 -10.79 -25.47
N VAL A 411 22.91 -10.15 -25.74
CA VAL A 411 22.82 -8.82 -26.37
C VAL A 411 22.48 -7.74 -25.36
N ASN A 412 21.50 -8.03 -24.49
CA ASN A 412 20.99 -7.10 -23.49
C ASN A 412 21.43 -7.51 -22.09
N ASP A 413 21.61 -6.54 -21.20
CA ASP A 413 21.88 -6.78 -19.78
C ASP A 413 20.56 -6.88 -19.01
N LEU A 414 20.24 -8.06 -18.47
CA LEU A 414 18.95 -8.31 -17.83
C LEU A 414 18.65 -7.34 -16.66
N ASP A 415 19.63 -7.05 -15.81
CA ASP A 415 19.44 -6.19 -14.63
C ASP A 415 19.19 -4.72 -15.04
N ALA A 416 19.89 -4.24 -16.07
CA ALA A 416 19.70 -2.90 -16.64
C ALA A 416 18.32 -2.77 -17.33
N GLU A 417 17.90 -3.80 -18.07
CA GLU A 417 16.59 -3.82 -18.74
C GLU A 417 15.44 -3.94 -17.72
N LEU A 418 15.60 -4.73 -16.65
CA LEU A 418 14.65 -4.77 -15.53
C LEU A 418 14.52 -3.39 -14.90
N TYR A 419 15.63 -2.73 -14.54
CA TYR A 419 15.59 -1.38 -13.98
C TYR A 419 14.86 -0.40 -14.91
N THR A 420 15.16 -0.46 -16.20
CA THR A 420 14.53 0.36 -17.23
C THR A 420 13.01 0.12 -17.30
N GLU A 421 12.57 -1.13 -17.31
CA GLU A 421 11.14 -1.46 -17.36
C GLU A 421 10.40 -1.18 -16.05
N TYR A 422 11.08 -1.21 -14.89
CA TYR A 422 10.55 -0.70 -13.62
C TYR A 422 10.35 0.83 -13.68
N ARG A 423 11.34 1.58 -14.20
CA ARG A 423 11.22 3.05 -14.38
C ARG A 423 10.07 3.43 -15.29
N LYS A 424 9.90 2.73 -16.41
CA LYS A 424 8.81 3.02 -17.35
C LYS A 424 7.45 2.72 -16.76
N SER A 425 7.31 1.61 -16.03
CA SER A 425 6.00 1.11 -15.57
C SER A 425 5.49 1.77 -14.29
N PHE A 426 6.36 2.24 -13.40
CA PHE A 426 5.93 2.66 -12.05
C PHE A 426 6.07 4.15 -11.77
N VAL A 427 6.21 5.01 -12.78
CA VAL A 427 6.01 6.46 -12.62
C VAL A 427 4.61 6.73 -12.06
N GLY A 428 4.49 7.56 -11.04
CA GLY A 428 3.30 7.82 -10.24
C GLY A 428 2.87 6.70 -9.29
N GLU A 429 3.63 5.60 -9.15
CA GLU A 429 3.17 4.41 -8.41
C GLU A 429 4.04 4.04 -7.19
N GLY A 430 5.09 4.81 -6.89
CA GLY A 430 5.88 4.67 -5.66
C GLY A 430 6.73 3.39 -5.56
N GLN A 431 6.80 2.57 -6.61
CA GLN A 431 7.49 1.26 -6.54
C GLN A 431 8.99 1.32 -6.85
N LEU A 432 9.45 2.33 -7.61
CA LEU A 432 10.85 2.37 -8.07
C LEU A 432 11.84 2.54 -6.90
N PHE A 433 11.49 3.32 -5.88
CA PHE A 433 12.31 3.46 -4.67
C PHE A 433 12.57 2.11 -3.99
N TYR A 434 11.54 1.27 -3.84
CA TYR A 434 11.70 -0.06 -3.25
C TYR A 434 12.58 -0.98 -4.10
N TYR A 435 12.48 -0.88 -5.43
CA TYR A 435 13.37 -1.62 -6.34
C TYR A 435 14.83 -1.23 -6.13
N MET A 436 15.14 0.09 -6.15
CA MET A 436 16.50 0.60 -5.96
C MET A 436 17.07 0.22 -4.59
N LYS A 437 16.25 0.32 -3.53
CA LYS A 437 16.62 -0.13 -2.18
C LYS A 437 16.93 -1.62 -2.13
N ARG A 438 16.07 -2.48 -2.68
CA ARG A 438 16.29 -3.94 -2.67
C ARG A 438 17.56 -4.32 -3.44
N LYS A 439 17.84 -3.64 -4.54
CA LYS A 439 19.05 -3.85 -5.36
C LYS A 439 20.29 -3.13 -4.80
N ASN A 440 20.14 -2.39 -3.69
CA ASN A 440 21.21 -1.65 -3.01
C ASN A 440 21.99 -0.71 -3.94
N PHE A 441 21.29 0.05 -4.77
CA PHE A 441 21.92 1.02 -5.67
C PHE A 441 22.77 2.01 -4.89
N THR A 442 24.07 2.09 -5.17
CA THR A 442 25.02 2.98 -4.48
C THR A 442 25.01 4.42 -5.00
N SER A 443 24.26 4.66 -6.08
CA SER A 443 24.09 5.97 -6.69
C SER A 443 22.73 6.00 -7.40
N ILE A 444 22.12 7.18 -7.48
CA ILE A 444 20.91 7.42 -8.27
C ILE A 444 21.21 8.54 -9.26
N GLU A 445 20.78 8.34 -10.50
CA GLU A 445 20.90 9.34 -11.55
C GLU A 445 20.29 10.68 -11.10
N GLY A 446 21.05 11.78 -11.19
CA GLY A 446 20.62 13.10 -10.74
C GLY A 446 21.00 13.46 -9.30
N VAL A 447 21.54 12.52 -8.52
CA VAL A 447 22.03 12.77 -7.16
C VAL A 447 23.57 12.70 -7.15
N LEU A 448 24.22 13.84 -6.90
CA LEU A 448 25.68 13.98 -7.05
C LEU A 448 26.47 13.21 -5.98
N GLU A 449 26.01 13.23 -4.73
CA GLU A 449 26.66 12.56 -3.60
C GLU A 449 25.58 12.02 -2.66
N GLY A 450 25.79 10.81 -2.14
CA GLY A 450 24.91 10.21 -1.15
C GLY A 450 25.50 8.91 -0.63
N ASN A 451 25.43 8.70 0.69
CA ASN A 451 25.84 7.44 1.31
C ASN A 451 24.74 6.38 1.14
N PHE A 452 24.36 6.10 -0.11
CA PHE A 452 23.53 4.93 -0.42
C PHE A 452 24.38 3.69 -0.17
N PRO A 453 23.90 2.71 0.62
CA PRO A 453 22.49 2.35 0.86
C PRO A 453 21.82 2.94 2.13
N GLY A 454 22.55 3.69 2.95
CA GLY A 454 22.07 4.22 4.24
C GLY A 454 20.88 5.19 4.11
N LEU A 455 20.77 5.87 2.97
CA LEU A 455 19.68 6.83 2.68
C LEU A 455 18.36 6.17 2.27
N TYR A 456 18.30 4.85 2.09
CA TYR A 456 17.03 4.18 1.72
C TYR A 456 16.16 3.82 2.92
N THR A 457 16.61 4.07 4.15
CA THR A 457 15.87 3.68 5.37
C THR A 457 15.34 4.90 6.06
N PHE A 458 14.02 4.95 6.23
CA PHE A 458 13.38 6.04 6.94
C PHE A 458 13.74 5.98 8.43
N PRO A 459 13.94 7.14 9.09
CA PRO A 459 14.08 7.19 10.53
C PRO A 459 12.80 6.70 11.19
N LEU A 460 12.95 6.07 12.36
CA LEU A 460 11.81 5.72 13.19
C LEU A 460 11.23 7.00 13.81
N PRO A 461 9.90 7.11 13.98
CA PRO A 461 9.32 8.29 14.65
C PRO A 461 9.86 8.46 16.06
N ASP A 462 10.14 9.70 16.48
CA ASP A 462 10.70 10.00 17.81
C ASP A 462 9.86 9.40 18.95
N THR A 463 8.52 9.45 18.82
CA THR A 463 7.59 8.90 19.81
C THR A 463 7.76 7.40 20.03
N GLU A 464 8.16 6.66 19.00
CA GLU A 464 8.38 5.22 19.07
C GLU A 464 9.71 4.88 19.74
N ILE A 465 10.72 5.72 19.51
CA ILE A 465 12.01 5.60 20.20
C ILE A 465 11.84 5.93 21.69
N GLU A 466 11.06 6.97 22.01
CA GLU A 466 10.85 7.42 23.39
C GLU A 466 9.90 6.51 24.19
N PHE A 467 8.83 6.01 23.57
CA PHE A 467 7.74 5.34 24.29
C PHE A 467 7.39 3.94 23.75
N GLY A 468 7.83 3.58 22.54
CA GLY A 468 7.44 2.36 21.82
C GLY A 468 8.23 1.11 22.22
N ASN A 469 9.22 1.22 23.12
CA ASN A 469 10.15 0.14 23.47
C ASN A 469 10.88 -0.44 22.24
N ILE A 470 11.23 0.45 21.32
CA ILE A 470 11.93 0.18 20.06
C ILE A 470 13.38 0.69 20.22
N ALA A 471 14.35 -0.16 19.91
CA ALA A 471 15.76 0.22 19.93
C ALA A 471 16.06 1.18 18.78
N ASN A 472 16.75 2.28 19.09
CA ASN A 472 17.27 3.19 18.08
C ASN A 472 18.39 2.48 17.30
N ARG A 473 18.37 2.56 15.97
CA ARG A 473 19.41 1.95 15.11
C ARG A 473 20.67 2.81 14.97
N ASN A 474 20.60 4.06 15.43
CA ASN A 474 21.70 5.02 15.37
C ASN A 474 22.56 5.04 16.65
N GLU A 475 22.32 4.11 17.58
CA GLU A 475 23.16 3.81 18.76
C GLU A 475 23.75 2.41 18.64
#